data_AF-A0A7K2EC98-F1
#
_entry.id   AF-A0A7K2EC98-F1
#
_cell.length_a   1.000
_cell.length_b   1.000
_cell.length_c   1.000
_cell.angle_alpha   90.00
_cell.angle_beta   90.00
_cell.angle_gamma   90.00
#
_symmetry.space_group_name_H-M   'P 1'
#
loop_
_entity.id
_entity.type
_entity.pdbx_description
1 polymer ?
#
loop_
_entity_poly.entity_id
_entity_poly.type
_entity_poly.pdbx_seq_one_letter_code
_entity_poly.pdbx_strand_id
1 'polypeptide(L)'
;MGADVKSHNASGAGRLAEWDALRDWLGSPPLWHEVDLEVLRERLVFVGRARSSLAALEADVVAEVSRREGDAAAEEILRQDQKRSRRGARKAVKTAAQLEWAPTVADKLADGAITPEAAGLILDADGEADVDRRALLEAAEDQPEDQFRRTLKDHINERTSEQELEARRERQRRRRRATISEQADGMFHLFAQLDPLTGAQVQAALIAKSDALFRNEDPKNRPTAPQRFADALAELICTKNGAGAPAGVELLVLADYDQVHDAITNARLADGTRLTEA
;
A
#
# COMPACT_ATOMS: atom_id res chain seq x y z
N MET A 1 -38.01 -21.54 22.60
CA MET A 1 -38.22 -20.13 23.00
C MET A 1 -37.42 -19.89 24.27
N GLY A 2 -36.36 -19.09 24.20
CA GLY A 2 -35.63 -18.60 25.38
C GLY A 2 -34.27 -19.26 25.66
N ALA A 3 -33.26 -19.04 24.81
CA ALA A 3 -31.85 -19.16 25.20
C ALA A 3 -30.92 -18.52 24.14
N ASP A 4 -31.02 -17.21 23.88
CA ASP A 4 -29.97 -16.52 23.08
C ASP A 4 -29.90 -14.98 23.25
N VAL A 5 -30.26 -14.46 24.44
CA VAL A 5 -30.24 -13.01 24.71
C VAL A 5 -29.16 -12.62 25.73
N LYS A 6 -28.42 -13.59 26.29
CA LYS A 6 -27.40 -13.31 27.34
C LYS A 6 -25.99 -13.02 26.81
N SER A 7 -25.64 -13.41 25.58
CA SER A 7 -24.28 -13.18 25.04
C SER A 7 -24.04 -11.73 24.59
N HIS A 8 -25.07 -11.02 24.12
CA HIS A 8 -24.96 -9.64 23.63
C HIS A 8 -24.95 -8.57 24.74
N ASN A 9 -25.44 -8.88 25.95
CA ASN A 9 -25.50 -7.90 27.05
C ASN A 9 -24.18 -7.82 27.85
N ALA A 10 -23.39 -8.90 27.89
CA ALA A 10 -22.09 -8.90 28.56
C ALA A 10 -21.04 -8.09 27.77
N SER A 11 -21.11 -8.11 26.44
CA SER A 11 -20.22 -7.31 25.56
C SER A 11 -20.55 -5.81 25.59
N GLY A 12 -21.80 -5.43 25.84
CA GLY A 12 -22.22 -4.02 25.92
C GLY A 12 -21.75 -3.30 27.19
N ALA A 13 -21.83 -3.96 28.35
CA ALA A 13 -21.40 -3.38 29.63
C ALA A 13 -19.88 -3.21 29.72
N GLY A 14 -19.12 -4.20 29.21
CA GLY A 14 -17.66 -4.10 29.08
C GLY A 14 -17.24 -2.96 28.14
N ARG A 15 -17.95 -2.78 27.02
CA ARG A 15 -17.70 -1.69 26.07
C ARG A 15 -17.90 -0.31 26.68
N LEU A 16 -18.97 -0.09 27.44
CA LEU A 16 -19.22 1.22 28.07
C LEU A 16 -18.08 1.61 29.02
N ALA A 17 -17.60 0.66 29.83
CA ALA A 17 -16.47 0.88 30.73
C ALA A 17 -15.16 1.17 29.96
N GLU A 18 -14.93 0.45 28.87
CA GLU A 18 -13.81 0.69 27.96
C GLU A 18 -13.85 2.09 27.32
N TRP A 19 -15.02 2.54 26.84
CA TRP A 19 -15.20 3.88 26.26
C TRP A 19 -15.08 5.01 27.27
N ASP A 20 -15.58 4.80 28.50
CA ASP A 20 -15.40 5.76 29.58
C ASP A 20 -13.92 5.88 29.96
N ALA A 21 -13.17 4.76 30.01
CA ALA A 21 -11.73 4.78 30.21
C ALA A 21 -11.00 5.53 29.09
N LEU A 22 -11.39 5.36 27.82
CA LEU A 22 -10.82 6.13 26.71
C LEU A 22 -11.07 7.63 26.87
N ARG A 23 -12.30 8.01 27.26
CA ARG A 23 -12.68 9.41 27.50
C ARG A 23 -11.81 10.01 28.60
N ASP A 24 -11.61 9.28 29.68
CA ASP A 24 -10.78 9.71 30.80
C ASP A 24 -9.32 9.91 30.37
N TRP A 25 -8.75 9.00 29.57
CA TRP A 25 -7.38 9.16 29.06
C TRP A 25 -7.23 10.34 28.09
N LEU A 26 -8.24 10.61 27.28
CA LEU A 26 -8.22 11.76 26.37
C LEU A 26 -8.37 13.09 27.13
N GLY A 27 -9.16 13.11 28.20
CA GLY A 27 -9.35 14.29 29.06
C GLY A 27 -8.18 14.55 30.02
N SER A 28 -7.52 13.48 30.50
CA SER A 28 -6.37 13.54 31.39
C SER A 28 -5.38 12.42 31.04
N PRO A 29 -4.45 12.68 30.10
CA PRO A 29 -3.48 11.68 29.68
C PRO A 29 -2.59 11.26 30.86
N PRO A 30 -2.49 9.96 31.16
CA PRO A 30 -1.57 9.50 32.19
C PRO A 30 -0.12 9.78 31.79
N LEU A 31 0.76 9.92 32.79
CA LEU A 31 2.20 9.97 32.56
C LEU A 31 2.67 8.60 32.08
N TRP A 32 2.74 8.41 30.76
CA TRP A 32 2.97 7.08 30.15
C TRP A 32 4.24 6.37 30.63
N HIS A 33 5.26 7.12 31.05
CA HIS A 33 6.50 6.56 31.59
C HIS A 33 6.36 5.97 33.01
N GLU A 34 5.26 6.26 33.71
CA GLU A 34 4.93 5.71 35.04
C GLU A 34 3.99 4.50 34.96
N VAL A 35 3.49 4.18 33.77
CA VAL A 35 2.56 3.07 33.56
C VAL A 35 3.34 1.78 33.28
N ASP A 36 2.95 0.69 33.94
CA ASP A 36 3.55 -0.63 33.72
C ASP A 36 3.39 -1.10 32.25
N LEU A 37 4.40 -1.81 31.74
CA LEU A 37 4.43 -2.27 30.35
C LEU A 37 3.23 -3.18 30.01
N GLU A 38 2.76 -4.00 30.95
CA GLU A 38 1.61 -4.88 30.72
C GLU A 38 0.33 -4.07 30.54
N VAL A 39 0.14 -3.05 31.38
CA VAL A 39 -0.97 -2.11 31.25
C VAL A 39 -0.87 -1.33 29.93
N LEU A 40 0.33 -0.93 29.51
CA LEU A 40 0.52 -0.27 28.20
C LEU A 40 0.14 -1.20 27.04
N ARG A 41 0.45 -2.51 27.12
CA ARG A 41 0.05 -3.50 26.11
C ARG A 41 -1.46 -3.64 26.03
N GLU A 42 -2.14 -3.81 27.17
CA GLU A 42 -3.61 -3.88 27.23
C GLU A 42 -4.27 -2.64 26.63
N ARG A 43 -3.73 -1.45 26.96
CA ARG A 43 -4.21 -0.17 26.40
C ARG A 43 -4.00 -0.09 24.89
N LEU A 44 -2.86 -0.54 24.36
CA LEU A 44 -2.62 -0.59 22.92
C LEU A 44 -3.62 -1.51 22.21
N VAL A 45 -3.92 -2.68 22.78
CA VAL A 45 -4.94 -3.61 22.26
C VAL A 45 -6.31 -2.94 22.24
N PHE A 46 -6.69 -2.26 23.33
CA PHE A 46 -7.95 -1.54 23.38
C PHE A 46 -8.03 -0.38 22.38
N VAL A 47 -6.98 0.43 22.23
CA VAL A 47 -6.92 1.49 21.21
C VAL A 47 -7.08 0.91 19.79
N GLY A 48 -6.51 -0.26 19.51
CA GLY A 48 -6.72 -0.98 18.25
C GLY A 48 -8.19 -1.34 18.01
N ARG A 49 -8.86 -1.91 19.02
CA ARG A 49 -10.30 -2.23 18.96
C ARG A 49 -11.16 -0.97 18.78
N ALA A 50 -10.90 0.08 19.56
CA ALA A 50 -11.60 1.35 19.45
C ALA A 50 -11.46 2.00 18.06
N ARG A 51 -10.28 1.92 17.42
CA ARG A 51 -10.11 2.40 16.03
C ARG A 51 -11.01 1.65 15.05
N SER A 52 -11.13 0.34 15.21
CA SER A 52 -11.98 -0.51 14.37
C SER A 52 -13.47 -0.18 14.56
N SER A 53 -13.91 -0.02 15.81
CA SER A 53 -15.27 0.44 16.12
C SER A 53 -15.58 1.83 15.56
N LEU A 54 -14.64 2.78 15.64
CA LEU A 54 -14.79 4.11 15.04
C LEU A 54 -14.87 4.04 13.51
N ALA A 55 -14.12 3.13 12.88
CA ALA A 55 -14.19 2.93 11.44
C ALA A 55 -15.54 2.35 11.00
N ALA A 56 -16.13 1.44 11.77
CA ALA A 56 -17.50 0.96 11.53
C ALA A 56 -18.52 2.11 11.64
N LEU A 57 -18.45 2.89 12.72
CA LEU A 57 -19.33 4.06 12.90
C LEU A 57 -19.15 5.07 11.76
N GLU A 58 -17.91 5.34 11.34
CA GLU A 58 -17.64 6.22 10.20
C GLU A 58 -18.31 5.67 8.93
N ALA A 59 -18.20 4.38 8.67
CA ALA A 59 -18.83 3.75 7.52
C ALA A 59 -20.38 3.89 7.56
N ASP A 60 -21.01 3.71 8.72
CA ASP A 60 -22.45 3.92 8.87
C ASP A 60 -22.87 5.37 8.59
N VAL A 61 -22.11 6.34 9.12
CA VAL A 61 -22.37 7.77 8.89
C VAL A 61 -22.17 8.11 7.42
N VAL A 62 -21.11 7.61 6.78
CA VAL A 62 -20.83 7.81 5.36
C VAL A 62 -21.95 7.20 4.51
N ALA A 63 -22.41 5.98 4.81
CA ALA A 63 -23.51 5.34 4.11
C ALA A 63 -24.81 6.17 4.23
N GLU A 64 -25.09 6.71 5.42
CA GLU A 64 -26.28 7.54 5.63
C GLU A 64 -26.20 8.88 4.89
N VAL A 65 -25.04 9.52 4.88
CA VAL A 65 -24.81 10.74 4.08
C VAL A 65 -24.98 10.44 2.59
N SER A 66 -24.39 9.34 2.10
CA SER A 66 -24.58 8.87 0.73
C SER A 66 -26.05 8.62 0.39
N ARG A 67 -26.83 8.03 1.29
CA ARG A 67 -28.27 7.80 1.08
C ARG A 67 -29.08 9.10 0.96
N ARG A 68 -28.71 10.14 1.72
CA ARG A 68 -29.45 11.41 1.76
C ARG A 68 -29.04 12.40 0.66
N GLU A 69 -27.75 12.51 0.41
CA GLU A 69 -27.15 13.58 -0.42
C GLU A 69 -26.36 13.04 -1.63
N GLY A 70 -26.19 11.72 -1.72
CA GLY A 70 -25.44 11.04 -2.78
C GLY A 70 -23.94 10.87 -2.49
N ASP A 71 -23.32 9.93 -3.20
CA ASP A 71 -21.90 9.57 -3.01
C ASP A 71 -20.94 10.74 -3.21
N ALA A 72 -21.23 11.65 -4.15
CA ALA A 72 -20.37 12.80 -4.41
C ALA A 72 -20.31 13.76 -3.21
N ALA A 73 -21.42 13.93 -2.49
CA ALA A 73 -21.47 14.75 -1.29
C ALA A 73 -20.68 14.11 -0.14
N ALA A 74 -20.84 12.80 0.06
CA ALA A 74 -20.06 12.05 1.04
C ALA A 74 -18.55 12.10 0.74
N GLU A 75 -18.15 11.91 -0.53
CA GLU A 75 -16.75 12.04 -0.95
C GLU A 75 -16.18 13.44 -0.66
N GLU A 76 -16.96 14.50 -0.91
CA GLU A 76 -16.50 15.87 -0.69
C GLU A 76 -16.33 16.19 0.80
N ILE A 77 -17.27 15.76 1.67
CA ILE A 77 -17.15 15.89 3.13
C ILE A 77 -15.88 15.19 3.62
N LEU A 78 -15.64 13.95 3.19
CA LEU A 78 -14.43 13.20 3.56
C LEU A 78 -13.14 13.90 3.13
N ARG A 79 -13.15 14.56 1.96
CA ARG A 79 -11.99 15.31 1.46
C ARG A 79 -11.76 16.60 2.23
N GLN A 80 -12.81 17.39 2.45
CA GLN A 80 -12.70 18.71 3.04
C GLN A 80 -12.54 18.65 4.56
N ASP A 81 -13.33 17.82 5.23
CA ASP A 81 -13.43 17.85 6.69
C ASP A 81 -12.47 16.84 7.34
N GLN A 82 -12.28 15.68 6.71
CA GLN A 82 -11.30 14.68 7.19
C GLN A 82 -9.95 14.73 6.46
N LYS A 83 -9.75 15.68 5.53
CA LYS A 83 -8.51 15.86 4.76
C LYS A 83 -8.04 14.60 4.03
N ARG A 84 -8.97 13.73 3.62
CA ARG A 84 -8.64 12.51 2.86
C ARG A 84 -8.26 12.83 1.42
N SER A 85 -7.38 12.02 0.86
CA SER A 85 -7.12 12.05 -0.58
C SER A 85 -8.37 11.69 -1.37
N ARG A 86 -8.47 12.13 -2.64
CA ARG A 86 -9.57 11.74 -3.54
C ARG A 86 -9.77 10.23 -3.61
N ARG A 87 -8.68 9.46 -3.68
CA ARG A 87 -8.73 7.99 -3.69
C ARG A 87 -9.22 7.43 -2.35
N GLY A 88 -8.79 8.02 -1.23
CA GLY A 88 -9.21 7.61 0.11
C GLY A 88 -10.70 7.84 0.35
N ALA A 89 -11.22 9.01 -0.03
CA ALA A 89 -12.65 9.33 0.07
C ALA A 89 -13.51 8.36 -0.76
N ARG A 90 -13.18 8.17 -2.03
CA ARG A 90 -13.88 7.21 -2.89
C ARG A 90 -13.85 5.78 -2.35
N LYS A 91 -12.71 5.36 -1.77
CA LYS A 91 -12.59 4.03 -1.14
C LYS A 91 -13.49 3.92 0.09
N ALA A 92 -13.57 4.95 0.92
CA ALA A 92 -14.41 4.95 2.11
C ALA A 92 -15.90 4.86 1.76
N VAL A 93 -16.38 5.64 0.78
CA VAL A 93 -17.76 5.56 0.28
C VAL A 93 -18.06 4.16 -0.29
N LYS A 94 -17.16 3.61 -1.12
CA LYS A 94 -17.29 2.23 -1.63
C LYS A 94 -17.41 1.22 -0.48
N THR A 95 -16.54 1.34 0.52
CA THR A 95 -16.49 0.40 1.67
C THR A 95 -17.77 0.49 2.49
N ALA A 96 -18.26 1.71 2.76
CA ALA A 96 -19.52 1.96 3.46
C ALA A 96 -20.71 1.31 2.74
N ALA A 97 -20.80 1.47 1.42
CA ALA A 97 -21.82 0.82 0.62
C ALA A 97 -21.71 -0.71 0.64
N GLN A 98 -20.50 -1.28 0.63
CA GLN A 98 -20.30 -2.74 0.69
C GLN A 98 -20.67 -3.34 2.06
N LEU A 99 -20.39 -2.62 3.15
CA LEU A 99 -20.70 -3.07 4.52
C LEU A 99 -22.21 -3.20 4.75
N GLU A 100 -23.04 -2.37 4.12
CA GLU A 100 -24.51 -2.49 4.18
C GLU A 100 -25.01 -3.87 3.71
N TRP A 101 -24.32 -4.47 2.73
CA TRP A 101 -24.65 -5.80 2.19
C TRP A 101 -23.86 -6.93 2.86
N ALA A 102 -23.04 -6.62 3.86
CA ALA A 102 -22.19 -7.56 4.58
C ALA A 102 -22.29 -7.35 6.10
N PRO A 103 -23.49 -7.54 6.70
CA PRO A 103 -23.74 -7.23 8.11
C PRO A 103 -22.81 -7.97 9.07
N THR A 104 -22.44 -9.21 8.76
CA THR A 104 -21.48 -9.97 9.59
C THR A 104 -20.08 -9.36 9.62
N VAL A 105 -19.65 -8.73 8.53
CA VAL A 105 -18.36 -8.02 8.47
C VAL A 105 -18.47 -6.70 9.23
N ALA A 106 -19.59 -5.98 9.07
CA ALA A 106 -19.87 -4.75 9.79
C ALA A 106 -19.89 -4.96 11.31
N ASP A 107 -20.56 -6.02 11.78
CA ASP A 107 -20.63 -6.36 13.21
C ASP A 107 -19.24 -6.67 13.78
N LYS A 108 -18.43 -7.48 13.08
CA LYS A 108 -17.07 -7.82 13.51
C LYS A 108 -16.13 -6.61 13.52
N LEU A 109 -16.28 -5.70 12.57
CA LEU A 109 -15.54 -4.44 12.55
C LEU A 109 -15.98 -3.52 13.71
N ALA A 110 -17.29 -3.42 13.95
CA ALA A 110 -17.87 -2.62 15.03
C ALA A 110 -17.46 -3.13 16.42
N ASP A 111 -17.34 -4.45 16.58
CA ASP A 111 -16.83 -5.09 17.79
C ASP A 111 -15.30 -4.99 17.94
N GLY A 112 -14.60 -4.52 16.91
CA GLY A 112 -13.14 -4.45 16.86
C GLY A 112 -12.45 -5.80 16.82
N ALA A 113 -13.18 -6.85 16.46
CA ALA A 113 -12.65 -8.20 16.27
C ALA A 113 -11.79 -8.30 15.00
N ILE A 114 -12.07 -7.46 14.00
CA ILE A 114 -11.27 -7.33 12.78
C ILE A 114 -10.87 -5.87 12.56
N THR A 115 -9.77 -5.65 11.84
CA THR A 115 -9.31 -4.29 11.48
C THR A 115 -10.06 -3.74 10.26
N PRO A 116 -10.08 -2.40 10.05
CA PRO A 116 -10.64 -1.79 8.85
C PRO A 116 -9.98 -2.29 7.56
N GLU A 117 -8.67 -2.55 7.62
CA GLU A 117 -7.90 -3.11 6.51
C GLU A 117 -8.36 -4.53 6.17
N ALA A 118 -8.54 -5.39 7.19
CA ALA A 118 -9.03 -6.75 7.00
C ALA A 118 -10.46 -6.78 6.46
N ALA A 119 -11.35 -5.94 7.01
CA ALA A 119 -12.72 -5.79 6.51
C ALA A 119 -12.72 -5.39 5.02
N GLY A 120 -11.92 -4.39 4.64
CA GLY A 120 -11.80 -3.97 3.23
C GLY A 120 -11.29 -5.08 2.31
N LEU A 121 -10.35 -5.90 2.78
CA LEU A 121 -9.83 -7.04 2.02
C LEU A 121 -10.89 -8.13 1.79
N ILE A 122 -11.70 -8.44 2.80
CA ILE A 122 -12.81 -9.41 2.68
C ILE A 122 -13.85 -8.91 1.66
N LEU A 123 -14.26 -7.64 1.79
CA LEU A 123 -15.28 -7.04 0.92
C LEU A 123 -14.82 -6.91 -0.54
N ASP A 124 -13.52 -6.65 -0.77
CA ASP A 124 -12.96 -6.63 -2.12
C ASP A 124 -12.89 -8.06 -2.71
N ALA A 125 -12.60 -9.08 -1.91
CA ALA A 125 -12.52 -10.47 -2.36
C ALA A 125 -13.87 -11.08 -2.74
N ASP A 126 -14.93 -10.76 -2.00
CA ASP A 126 -16.31 -11.18 -2.31
C ASP A 126 -16.79 -10.75 -3.70
N GLY A 127 -16.23 -9.67 -4.25
CA GLY A 127 -16.55 -9.22 -5.61
C GLY A 127 -15.73 -9.88 -6.72
N GLU A 128 -14.63 -10.57 -6.38
CA GLU A 128 -13.67 -11.12 -7.34
C GLU A 128 -13.71 -12.65 -7.46
N ALA A 129 -14.15 -13.37 -6.41
CA ALA A 129 -14.19 -14.83 -6.39
C ALA A 129 -15.26 -15.36 -5.41
N ASP A 130 -15.71 -16.61 -5.61
CA ASP A 130 -16.57 -17.34 -4.66
C ASP A 130 -15.74 -17.80 -3.45
N VAL A 131 -15.49 -16.86 -2.54
CA VAL A 131 -14.70 -17.08 -1.32
C VAL A 131 -15.58 -17.51 -0.14
N ASP A 132 -15.08 -18.45 0.66
CA ASP A 132 -15.70 -18.77 1.95
C ASP A 132 -15.47 -17.61 2.94
N ARG A 133 -16.44 -16.69 2.99
CA ARG A 133 -16.41 -15.51 3.86
C ARG A 133 -16.28 -15.87 5.34
N ARG A 134 -16.84 -16.99 5.78
CA ARG A 134 -16.76 -17.40 7.19
C ARG A 134 -15.33 -17.76 7.57
N ALA A 135 -14.65 -18.54 6.72
CA ALA A 135 -13.25 -18.88 6.94
C ALA A 135 -12.33 -17.64 6.92
N LEU A 136 -12.63 -16.65 6.07
CA LEU A 136 -11.86 -15.40 6.02
C LEU A 136 -12.08 -14.52 7.26
N LEU A 137 -13.30 -14.48 7.81
CA LEU A 137 -13.58 -13.77 9.05
C LEU A 137 -12.84 -14.41 10.24
N GLU A 138 -12.92 -15.74 10.36
CA GLU A 138 -12.19 -16.48 11.40
C GLU A 138 -10.66 -16.22 11.30
N ALA A 139 -10.10 -16.25 10.09
CA ALA A 139 -8.70 -15.93 9.89
C ALA A 139 -8.35 -14.46 10.23
N ALA A 140 -9.24 -13.51 9.92
CA ALA A 140 -9.02 -12.09 10.19
C ALA A 140 -9.04 -11.74 11.69
N GLU A 141 -9.74 -12.54 12.51
CA GLU A 141 -9.79 -12.36 13.97
C GLU A 141 -8.50 -12.84 14.65
N ASP A 142 -7.91 -13.94 14.15
CA ASP A 142 -6.78 -14.59 14.80
C ASP A 142 -5.41 -14.19 14.22
N GLN A 143 -5.36 -13.73 12.97
CA GLN A 143 -4.10 -13.52 12.26
C GLN A 143 -3.69 -12.04 12.20
N PRO A 144 -2.39 -11.74 12.37
CA PRO A 144 -1.83 -10.45 11.95
C PRO A 144 -2.11 -10.16 10.48
N GLU A 145 -2.21 -8.87 10.14
CA GLU A 145 -2.64 -8.40 8.81
C GLU A 145 -1.80 -8.96 7.64
N ASP A 146 -0.50 -9.12 7.83
CA ASP A 146 0.42 -9.68 6.83
C ASP A 146 0.21 -11.18 6.59
N GLN A 147 -0.12 -11.94 7.65
CA GLN A 147 -0.51 -13.34 7.54
C GLN A 147 -1.90 -13.47 6.92
N PHE A 148 -2.86 -12.66 7.35
CA PHE A 148 -4.21 -12.65 6.80
C PHE A 148 -4.22 -12.36 5.30
N ARG A 149 -3.40 -11.40 4.83
CA ARG A 149 -3.23 -11.14 3.39
C ARG A 149 -2.75 -12.34 2.60
N ARG A 150 -1.90 -13.19 3.18
CA ARG A 150 -1.42 -14.42 2.54
C ARG A 150 -2.55 -15.46 2.51
N THR A 151 -3.20 -15.69 3.65
CA THR A 151 -4.35 -16.60 3.76
C THR A 151 -5.44 -16.24 2.76
N LEU A 152 -5.81 -14.97 2.65
CA LEU A 152 -6.80 -14.50 1.67
C LEU A 152 -6.36 -14.78 0.23
N LYS A 153 -5.11 -14.48 -0.09
CA LYS A 153 -4.57 -14.72 -1.43
C LYS A 153 -4.59 -16.20 -1.78
N ASP A 154 -4.20 -17.07 -0.84
CA ASP A 154 -4.17 -18.51 -1.04
C ASP A 154 -5.59 -19.06 -1.18
N HIS A 155 -6.52 -18.61 -0.34
CA HIS A 155 -7.94 -18.98 -0.42
C HIS A 155 -8.59 -18.59 -1.76
N ILE A 156 -8.29 -17.39 -2.26
CA ILE A 156 -8.72 -16.97 -3.61
C ILE A 156 -8.12 -17.91 -4.66
N ASN A 157 -6.82 -18.19 -4.59
CA ASN A 157 -6.16 -19.05 -5.58
C ASN A 157 -6.69 -20.49 -5.58
N GLU A 158 -6.97 -21.06 -4.41
CA GLU A 158 -7.50 -22.42 -4.24
C GLU A 158 -8.93 -22.56 -4.77
N ARG A 159 -9.75 -21.50 -4.63
CA ARG A 159 -11.15 -21.48 -5.08
C ARG A 159 -11.31 -21.04 -6.54
N THR A 160 -10.31 -20.38 -7.11
CA THR A 160 -10.34 -19.98 -8.52
C THR A 160 -10.11 -21.20 -9.40
N SER A 161 -11.03 -21.47 -10.34
CA SER A 161 -10.86 -22.59 -11.27
C SER A 161 -9.61 -22.42 -12.14
N GLU A 162 -9.04 -23.51 -12.66
CA GLU A 162 -7.88 -23.43 -13.57
C GLU A 162 -8.15 -22.56 -14.80
N GLN A 163 -9.39 -22.59 -15.32
CA GLN A 163 -9.81 -21.77 -16.45
C GLN A 163 -9.83 -20.27 -16.10
N GLU A 164 -10.32 -19.92 -14.91
CA GLU A 164 -10.32 -18.53 -14.43
C GLU A 164 -8.91 -18.04 -14.09
N LEU A 165 -8.06 -18.90 -13.52
CA LEU A 165 -6.65 -18.61 -13.29
C LEU A 165 -5.93 -18.34 -14.61
N GLU A 166 -6.15 -19.15 -15.64
CA GLU A 166 -5.53 -18.93 -16.95
C GLU A 166 -6.08 -17.68 -17.63
N ALA A 167 -7.39 -17.44 -17.58
CA ALA A 167 -7.99 -16.21 -18.07
C ALA A 167 -7.45 -14.97 -17.33
N ARG A 168 -7.21 -15.07 -16.01
CA ARG A 168 -6.60 -14.01 -15.20
C ARG A 168 -5.16 -13.75 -15.61
N ARG A 169 -4.35 -14.80 -15.81
CA ARG A 169 -2.97 -14.70 -16.29
C ARG A 169 -2.91 -14.07 -17.67
N GLU A 170 -3.80 -14.47 -18.57
CA GLU A 170 -3.88 -13.89 -19.92
C GLU A 170 -4.26 -12.40 -19.88
N ARG A 171 -5.26 -12.02 -19.06
CA ARG A 171 -5.59 -10.61 -18.82
C ARG A 171 -4.41 -9.82 -18.26
N GLN A 172 -3.64 -10.39 -17.34
CA GLN A 172 -2.44 -9.75 -16.78
C GLN A 172 -1.35 -9.58 -17.85
N ARG A 173 -1.09 -10.61 -18.67
CA ARG A 173 -0.14 -10.53 -19.80
C ARG A 173 -0.52 -9.45 -20.80
N ARG A 174 -1.82 -9.28 -21.09
CA ARG A 174 -2.34 -8.23 -22.00
C ARG A 174 -2.24 -6.82 -21.44
N ARG A 175 -2.24 -6.66 -20.12
CA ARG A 175 -2.12 -5.36 -19.43
C ARG A 175 -0.67 -4.91 -19.24
N ARG A 176 0.31 -5.72 -19.65
CA ARG A 176 1.72 -5.36 -19.53
C ARG A 176 2.03 -4.13 -20.35
N ARG A 177 2.71 -3.18 -19.73
CA ARG A 177 3.12 -1.92 -20.36
C ARG A 177 4.32 -1.36 -19.63
N ALA A 178 5.21 -0.70 -20.37
CA ALA A 178 6.30 0.06 -19.80
C ALA A 178 6.35 1.42 -20.47
N THR A 179 6.66 2.46 -19.69
CA THR A 179 6.84 3.82 -20.16
C THR A 179 8.08 4.39 -19.51
N ILE A 180 8.88 5.10 -20.30
CA ILE A 180 10.00 5.90 -19.83
C ILE A 180 9.73 7.36 -20.18
N SER A 181 9.90 8.26 -19.21
CA SER A 181 9.62 9.69 -19.40
C SER A 181 10.63 10.55 -18.66
N GLU A 182 11.21 11.51 -19.36
CA GLU A 182 12.03 12.56 -18.79
C GLU A 182 11.18 13.52 -17.95
N GLN A 183 11.69 13.93 -16.79
CA GLN A 183 11.09 14.89 -15.88
C GLN A 183 11.68 16.29 -16.11
N ALA A 184 11.06 17.32 -15.54
CA ALA A 184 11.47 18.71 -15.75
C ALA A 184 12.89 19.03 -15.25
N ASP A 185 13.44 18.21 -14.36
CA ASP A 185 14.80 18.30 -13.82
C ASP A 185 15.82 17.44 -14.59
N GLY A 186 15.43 16.85 -15.73
CA GLY A 186 16.28 15.97 -16.53
C GLY A 186 16.36 14.53 -16.02
N MET A 187 15.73 14.21 -14.89
CA MET A 187 15.70 12.84 -14.36
C MET A 187 14.71 11.98 -15.15
N PHE A 188 15.01 10.69 -15.32
CA PHE A 188 14.12 9.77 -16.03
C PHE A 188 13.29 8.93 -15.06
N HIS A 189 11.98 8.89 -15.27
CA HIS A 189 11.09 7.94 -14.61
C HIS A 189 10.83 6.74 -15.52
N LEU A 190 11.05 5.54 -14.98
CA LEU A 190 10.65 4.28 -15.59
C LEU A 190 9.48 3.70 -14.82
N PHE A 191 8.38 3.48 -15.51
CA PHE A 191 7.21 2.79 -14.98
C PHE A 191 6.96 1.51 -15.77
N ALA A 192 6.78 0.39 -15.07
CA ALA A 192 6.45 -0.89 -15.68
C ALA A 192 5.32 -1.58 -14.92
N GLN A 193 4.31 -2.03 -15.66
CA GLN A 193 3.29 -2.95 -15.21
C GLN A 193 3.59 -4.32 -15.82
N LEU A 194 3.91 -5.30 -14.97
CA LEU A 194 4.32 -6.64 -15.37
C LEU A 194 3.29 -7.68 -14.92
N ASP A 195 3.27 -8.84 -15.58
CA ASP A 195 2.56 -10.00 -15.06
C ASP A 195 3.30 -10.54 -13.82
N PRO A 196 2.63 -11.28 -12.91
CA PRO A 196 3.23 -11.70 -11.65
C PRO A 196 4.51 -12.52 -11.79
N LEU A 197 4.61 -13.36 -12.83
CA LEU A 197 5.79 -14.20 -13.05
C LEU A 197 6.99 -13.34 -13.47
N THR A 198 6.79 -12.52 -14.51
CA THR A 198 7.83 -11.60 -14.99
C THR A 198 8.22 -10.59 -13.91
N GLY A 199 7.24 -10.05 -13.17
CA GLY A 199 7.47 -9.12 -12.06
C GLY A 199 8.30 -9.73 -10.94
N ALA A 200 8.02 -10.97 -10.54
CA ALA A 200 8.81 -11.68 -9.53
C ALA A 200 10.25 -11.93 -10.00
N GLN A 201 10.46 -12.26 -11.28
CA GLN A 201 11.78 -12.43 -11.87
C GLN A 201 12.57 -11.11 -11.85
N VAL A 202 11.96 -10.01 -12.27
CA VAL A 202 12.57 -8.67 -12.25
C VAL A 202 12.91 -8.25 -10.81
N GLN A 203 11.99 -8.46 -9.87
CA GLN A 203 12.21 -8.16 -8.46
C GLN A 203 13.38 -8.97 -7.88
N ALA A 204 13.42 -10.28 -8.14
CA ALA A 204 14.50 -11.15 -7.68
C ALA A 204 15.86 -10.73 -8.25
N ALA A 205 15.93 -10.39 -9.53
CA ALA A 205 17.14 -9.89 -10.17
C ALA A 205 17.62 -8.56 -9.55
N LEU A 206 16.70 -7.62 -9.32
CA LEU A 206 17.01 -6.34 -8.68
C LEU A 206 17.51 -6.49 -7.24
N ILE A 207 16.85 -7.32 -6.44
CA ILE A 207 17.28 -7.61 -5.05
C ILE A 207 18.67 -8.23 -5.06
N ALA A 208 18.88 -9.27 -5.86
CA ALA A 208 20.18 -9.95 -5.93
C ALA A 208 21.31 -9.00 -6.33
N LYS A 209 21.05 -8.09 -7.29
CA LYS A 209 22.03 -7.10 -7.73
C LYS A 209 22.27 -6.01 -6.68
N SER A 210 21.22 -5.50 -6.04
CA SER A 210 21.31 -4.52 -4.95
C SER A 210 22.09 -5.07 -3.75
N ASP A 211 21.87 -6.34 -3.41
CA ASP A 211 22.63 -7.02 -2.35
C ASP A 211 24.10 -7.22 -2.72
N ALA A 212 24.39 -7.46 -4.00
CA ALA A 212 25.76 -7.55 -4.48
C ALA A 212 26.48 -6.19 -4.40
N LEU A 213 25.79 -5.09 -4.76
CA LEU A 213 26.32 -3.73 -4.62
C LEU A 213 26.59 -3.41 -3.14
N PHE A 214 25.62 -3.67 -2.28
CA PHE A 214 25.73 -3.41 -0.84
C PHE A 214 26.95 -4.07 -0.18
N ARG A 215 27.30 -5.29 -0.60
CA ARG A 215 28.48 -6.02 -0.08
C ARG A 215 29.80 -5.39 -0.50
N ASN A 216 29.83 -4.66 -1.61
CA ASN A 216 31.03 -4.08 -2.19
C ASN A 216 31.17 -2.57 -1.89
N GLU A 217 30.22 -1.98 -1.16
CA GLU A 217 30.21 -0.56 -0.81
C GLU A 217 31.04 -0.24 0.43
N ASP A 218 31.66 0.96 0.43
CA ASP A 218 32.31 1.53 1.61
C ASP A 218 31.27 1.78 2.72
N PRO A 219 31.40 1.16 3.91
CA PRO A 219 30.52 1.38 5.05
C PRO A 219 30.35 2.85 5.48
N LYS A 220 31.35 3.71 5.20
CA LYS A 220 31.35 5.11 5.63
C LYS A 220 30.62 6.05 4.67
N ASN A 221 30.39 5.62 3.43
CA ASN A 221 29.74 6.44 2.40
C ASN A 221 28.79 5.59 1.54
N ARG A 222 27.80 4.98 2.19
CA ARG A 222 26.85 4.09 1.51
C ARG A 222 25.72 4.87 0.84
N PRO A 223 25.40 4.57 -0.43
CA PRO A 223 24.15 4.99 -1.03
C PRO A 223 22.95 4.49 -0.23
N THR A 224 21.88 5.28 -0.23
CA THR A 224 20.60 4.88 0.34
C THR A 224 20.04 3.65 -0.39
N ALA A 225 19.16 2.88 0.26
CA ALA A 225 18.56 1.72 -0.39
C ALA A 225 17.86 2.05 -1.73
N PRO A 226 17.12 3.18 -1.87
CA PRO A 226 16.55 3.57 -3.17
C PRO A 226 17.60 3.88 -4.24
N GLN A 227 18.69 4.56 -3.90
CA GLN A 227 19.80 4.84 -4.83
C GLN A 227 20.44 3.54 -5.32
N ARG A 228 20.75 2.61 -4.40
CA ARG A 228 21.25 1.27 -4.74
C ARG A 228 20.32 0.50 -5.68
N PHE A 229 19.01 0.60 -5.48
CA PHE A 229 18.03 -0.03 -6.37
C PHE A 229 18.05 0.59 -7.77
N ALA A 230 18.25 1.91 -7.88
CA ALA A 230 18.42 2.58 -9.16
C ALA A 230 19.73 2.16 -9.85
N ASP A 231 20.84 2.08 -9.12
CA ASP A 231 22.14 1.63 -9.64
C ASP A 231 22.07 0.16 -10.09
N ALA A 232 21.44 -0.70 -9.29
CA ALA A 232 21.22 -2.10 -9.64
C ALA A 232 20.40 -2.24 -10.94
N LEU A 233 19.35 -1.44 -11.10
CA LEU A 233 18.54 -1.41 -12.32
C LEU A 233 19.38 -0.96 -13.53
N ALA A 234 20.16 0.11 -13.37
CA ALA A 234 21.02 0.63 -14.42
C ALA A 234 22.07 -0.40 -14.86
N GLU A 235 22.72 -1.08 -13.92
CA GLU A 235 23.71 -2.12 -14.27
C GLU A 235 23.08 -3.35 -14.95
N LEU A 236 21.84 -3.71 -14.59
CA LEU A 236 21.13 -4.82 -15.22
C LEU A 236 20.69 -4.50 -16.65
N ILE A 237 20.28 -3.27 -16.94
CA ILE A 237 19.78 -2.87 -18.27
C ILE A 237 20.93 -2.41 -19.19
N CYS A 238 21.88 -1.65 -18.66
CA CYS A 238 22.92 -1.00 -19.46
C CYS A 238 24.21 -1.84 -19.55
N THR A 239 24.11 -3.17 -19.58
CA THR A 239 25.29 -4.06 -19.70
C THR A 239 26.12 -3.68 -20.92
N LYS A 240 27.39 -3.33 -20.68
CA LYS A 240 28.28 -2.75 -21.69
C LYS A 240 28.84 -3.78 -22.69
N ASN A 241 28.71 -5.09 -22.42
CA ASN A 241 29.27 -6.17 -23.23
C ASN A 241 28.25 -7.31 -23.41
N GLY A 242 28.13 -7.83 -24.64
CA GLY A 242 27.31 -9.01 -24.98
C GLY A 242 26.31 -8.77 -26.12
N ALA A 243 25.75 -9.86 -26.66
CA ALA A 243 24.67 -9.82 -27.64
C ALA A 243 23.39 -9.29 -26.96
N GLY A 244 23.15 -7.98 -27.07
CA GLY A 244 22.08 -7.27 -26.36
C GLY A 244 22.52 -5.97 -25.67
N ALA A 245 23.79 -5.60 -25.74
CA ALA A 245 24.25 -4.27 -25.31
C ALA A 245 23.44 -3.19 -26.05
N PRO A 246 22.97 -2.13 -25.36
CA PRO A 246 22.23 -1.05 -26.00
C PRO A 246 23.08 -0.46 -27.14
N ALA A 247 22.47 -0.28 -28.31
CA ALA A 247 23.06 0.55 -29.36
C ALA A 247 23.34 1.91 -28.70
N GLY A 248 24.61 2.36 -28.76
CA GLY A 248 25.14 3.40 -27.89
C GLY A 248 24.22 4.62 -27.69
N VAL A 249 24.36 5.27 -26.54
CA VAL A 249 23.56 6.46 -26.22
C VAL A 249 23.98 7.63 -27.12
N GLU A 250 23.02 8.25 -27.79
CA GLU A 250 23.24 9.53 -28.46
C GLU A 250 23.23 10.65 -27.40
N LEU A 251 24.38 11.30 -27.21
CA LEU A 251 24.55 12.40 -26.27
C LEU A 251 24.73 13.70 -27.07
N LEU A 252 23.84 14.67 -26.85
CA LEU A 252 24.02 16.02 -27.37
C LEU A 252 24.96 16.78 -26.43
N VAL A 253 26.16 17.08 -26.93
CA VAL A 253 27.14 17.92 -26.24
C VAL A 253 27.10 19.32 -26.82
N LEU A 254 26.83 20.30 -25.96
CA LEU A 254 26.95 21.72 -26.27
C LEU A 254 28.35 22.17 -25.84
N ALA A 255 29.09 22.80 -26.73
CA ALA A 255 30.40 23.33 -26.40
C ALA A 255 30.62 24.66 -27.11
N ASP A 256 31.36 25.55 -26.46
CA ASP A 256 31.68 26.87 -27.01
C ASP A 256 33.03 26.77 -27.71
N TYR A 257 33.07 27.03 -29.01
CA TYR A 257 34.32 27.02 -29.76
C TYR A 257 35.00 28.38 -29.68
N ASP A 258 36.14 28.44 -29.00
CA ASP A 258 36.98 29.63 -28.91
C ASP A 258 37.84 29.74 -30.17
N GLN A 259 37.44 30.62 -31.08
CA GLN A 259 38.14 30.86 -32.33
C GLN A 259 39.51 31.52 -32.14
N VAL A 260 39.76 32.19 -31.01
CA VAL A 260 41.02 32.90 -30.76
C VAL A 260 42.12 31.92 -30.36
N HIS A 261 41.76 30.89 -29.59
CA HIS A 261 42.69 29.87 -29.11
C HIS A 261 42.55 28.52 -29.83
N ASP A 262 41.67 28.43 -30.83
CA ASP A 262 41.38 27.21 -31.59
C ASP A 262 41.06 26.01 -30.68
N ALA A 263 40.18 26.22 -29.70
CA ALA A 263 39.88 25.24 -28.66
C ALA A 263 38.39 25.13 -28.35
N ILE A 264 37.96 23.92 -28.00
CA ILE A 264 36.62 23.68 -27.44
C ILE A 264 36.67 24.01 -25.95
N THR A 265 35.77 24.88 -25.50
CA THR A 265 35.65 25.28 -24.10
C THR A 265 34.22 25.07 -23.61
N ASN A 266 34.04 24.98 -22.29
CA ASN A 266 32.72 24.94 -21.65
C ASN A 266 31.79 23.82 -22.18
N ALA A 267 32.36 22.63 -22.43
CA ALA A 267 31.61 21.44 -22.82
C ALA A 267 30.58 21.08 -21.74
N ARG A 268 29.34 20.90 -22.15
CA ARG A 268 28.21 20.60 -21.27
C ARG A 268 27.18 19.72 -21.98
N LEU A 269 26.44 18.94 -21.20
CA LEU A 269 25.26 18.21 -21.68
C LEU A 269 24.11 19.19 -21.97
N ALA A 270 23.06 18.70 -22.65
CA ALA A 270 21.89 19.51 -23.00
C ALA A 270 21.16 20.11 -21.78
N ASP A 271 21.28 19.48 -20.61
CA ASP A 271 20.75 19.94 -19.33
C ASP A 271 21.63 21.02 -18.65
N GLY A 272 22.77 21.38 -19.24
CA GLY A 272 23.74 22.33 -18.71
C GLY A 272 24.79 21.74 -17.78
N THR A 273 24.76 20.42 -17.52
CA THR A 273 25.77 19.73 -16.72
C THR A 273 27.13 19.81 -17.40
N ARG A 274 28.12 20.41 -16.73
CA ARG A 274 29.48 20.55 -17.28
C ARG A 274 30.18 19.20 -17.37
N LEU A 275 30.72 18.91 -18.55
CA LEU A 275 31.66 17.81 -18.72
C LEU A 275 33.02 18.30 -18.23
N THR A 276 33.44 17.84 -17.06
CA THR A 276 34.79 18.13 -16.56
C THR A 276 35.79 17.25 -17.31
N GLU A 277 36.95 17.81 -17.68
CA GLU A 277 38.05 17.06 -18.27
C GLU A 277 38.46 15.94 -17.29
N ALA A 278 38.54 14.71 -17.81
CA ALA A 278 39.04 13.54 -17.08
C ALA A 278 40.57 13.55 -16.99
#